data_AF-A0A838BM12-F1
#
_entry.id   AF-A0A838BM12-F1
#
_cell.length_a   1.000
_cell.length_b   1.000
_cell.length_c   1.000
_cell.angle_alpha   90.00
_cell.angle_beta   90.00
_cell.angle_gamma   90.00
#
_symmetry.space_group_name_H-M   'P 1'
#
loop_
_entity.id
_entity.type
_entity.pdbx_description
1 polymer ?
#
loop_
_entity_poly.entity_id
_entity_poly.type
_entity_poly.pdbx_seq_one_letter_code
_entity_poly.pdbx_strand_id
1 'polypeptide(L)' 'MAEIINLRQARKQKARTEKEVRANENRVAFGRTKAEKNLTKAEQDLAKSRLDQHRRDEPEKP' A
#
# COMPACT_ATOMS: atom_id res chain seq x y z
N MET A 1 -41.45 -21.24 -6.26
CA MET A 1 -40.88 -19.88 -6.34
C MET A 1 -39.43 -20.02 -6.76
N ALA A 2 -39.03 -19.43 -7.88
CA ALA A 2 -37.64 -19.46 -8.32
C ALA A 2 -36.90 -18.27 -7.68
N GLU A 3 -35.77 -18.54 -7.04
CA GLU A 3 -34.92 -17.50 -6.47
C GLU A 3 -34.15 -16.83 -7.61
N ILE A 4 -34.47 -15.56 -7.90
CA ILE A 4 -33.83 -14.81 -8.99
C ILE A 4 -32.49 -14.29 -8.49
N ILE A 5 -31.43 -15.05 -8.75
CA ILE A 5 -30.08 -14.68 -8.32
C ILE A 5 -29.42 -13.78 -9.38
N ASN A 6 -28.95 -12.61 -8.96
CA ASN A 6 -28.21 -11.72 -9.84
C ASN A 6 -26.76 -12.21 -10.02
N LEU A 7 -26.49 -12.85 -11.16
CA LEU A 7 -25.16 -13.38 -11.49
C LEU A 7 -24.06 -12.31 -11.55
N ARG A 8 -24.40 -11.04 -11.85
CA ARG A 8 -23.42 -9.94 -11.84
C ARG A 8 -22.93 -9.66 -10.42
N GLN A 9 -23.85 -9.64 -9.45
CA GLN A 9 -23.51 -9.43 -8.04
C GLN A 9 -22.70 -10.62 -7.51
N ALA A 10 -23.11 -11.85 -7.82
CA ALA A 10 -22.37 -13.05 -7.44
C ALA A 10 -20.93 -13.06 -7.98
N ARG A 11 -20.73 -12.73 -9.26
CA ARG A 11 -19.39 -12.60 -9.86
C ARG A 11 -18.57 -11.50 -9.20
N LYS A 12 -19.18 -10.35 -8.89
CA LYS A 12 -18.51 -9.24 -8.20
C LYS A 12 -18.06 -9.64 -6.80
N GLN A 13 -18.90 -10.37 -6.08
CA GLN A 13 -18.57 -10.86 -4.75
C GLN A 13 -17.42 -11.85 -4.80
N LYS A 14 -17.45 -12.82 -5.74
CA LYS A 14 -16.34 -13.75 -5.96
C LYS A 14 -15.02 -13.03 -6.28
N ALA A 15 -15.06 -12.02 -7.13
CA ALA A 15 -13.87 -11.23 -7.45
C ALA A 15 -13.34 -10.43 -6.26
N ARG A 16 -14.20 -10.00 -5.33
CA ARG A 16 -13.79 -9.33 -4.08
C ARG A 16 -13.13 -10.32 -3.13
N THR A 17 -13.75 -11.48 -2.91
CA THR A 17 -13.19 -12.53 -2.03
C THR A 17 -11.83 -13.03 -2.53
N GLU A 18 -11.67 -13.23 -3.84
CA GLU A 18 -10.37 -13.64 -4.41
C GLU A 18 -9.27 -12.58 -4.19
N LYS A 19 -9.63 -11.28 -4.27
CA LYS A 19 -8.68 -10.19 -3.99
C LYS A 19 -8.30 -10.15 -2.51
N GLU A 20 -9.24 -10.40 -1.61
CA GLU A 20 -8.98 -10.46 -0.16
C GLU A 20 -8.05 -11.63 0.20
N VAL A 21 -8.29 -12.81 -0.38
CA VAL A 21 -7.42 -13.99 -0.20
C VAL A 21 -5.99 -13.68 -0.66
N ARG A 22 -5.81 -13.17 -1.88
CA ARG A 22 -4.48 -12.76 -2.37
C ARG A 22 -3.84 -11.68 -1.50
N ALA A 23 -4.64 -10.76 -0.96
CA ALA A 23 -4.11 -9.73 -0.06
C ALA A 23 -3.65 -10.32 1.29
N ASN A 24 -4.33 -11.35 1.79
CA ASN A 24 -3.91 -12.09 2.98
C ASN A 24 -2.63 -12.90 2.70
N GLU A 25 -2.57 -13.62 1.57
CA GLU A 25 -1.37 -14.34 1.14
C GLU A 25 -0.16 -13.41 1.00
N ASN A 26 -0.34 -12.25 0.37
CA ASN A 26 0.72 -11.26 0.25
C ASN A 26 1.15 -10.66 1.61
N ARG A 27 0.23 -10.54 2.58
CA ARG A 27 0.60 -10.13 3.96
C ARG A 27 1.47 -11.18 4.65
N VAL A 28 1.17 -12.46 4.46
CA VAL A 28 1.98 -13.56 5.00
C VAL A 28 3.32 -13.66 4.29
N ALA A 29 3.33 -13.65 2.95
CA ALA A 29 4.53 -13.86 2.14
C ALA A 29 5.51 -12.70 2.19
N PHE A 30 5.03 -11.46 2.19
CA PHE A 30 5.87 -10.26 2.16
C PHE A 30 5.95 -9.53 3.51
N GLY A 31 5.19 -9.97 4.51
CA GLY A 31 5.27 -9.51 5.90
C GLY A 31 4.84 -8.06 6.18
N ARG A 32 4.60 -7.24 5.14
CA ARG A 32 4.19 -5.83 5.28
C ARG A 32 3.04 -5.46 4.38
N THR A 33 2.04 -4.77 4.91
CA THR A 33 0.93 -4.24 4.13
C THR A 33 1.36 -3.06 3.25
N LYS A 34 0.57 -2.76 2.21
CA LYS A 34 0.79 -1.55 1.39
C LYS A 34 0.70 -0.27 2.24
N ALA A 35 -0.20 -0.25 3.24
CA ALA A 35 -0.37 0.88 4.14
C ALA A 35 0.90 1.11 4.99
N GLU A 36 1.45 0.06 5.59
CA GLU A 36 2.72 0.13 6.33
C GLU A 36 3.88 0.58 5.44
N LYS A 37 4.01 0.02 4.23
CA LYS A 37 5.05 0.46 3.28
C LYS A 37 4.94 1.94 2.95
N ASN A 38 3.71 2.43 2.74
CA ASN A 38 3.47 3.84 2.44
C ASN A 38 3.79 4.74 3.65
N LEU A 39 3.41 4.32 4.86
CA LEU A 39 3.73 5.04 6.09
C LEU A 39 5.24 5.15 6.27
N THR A 40 5.96 4.02 6.22
CA THR A 40 7.43 4.02 6.36
C THR A 40 8.09 4.88 5.28
N LYS A 41 7.59 4.84 4.03
CA LYS A 41 8.11 5.69 2.97
C LYS A 41 7.89 7.18 3.27
N ALA A 42 6.70 7.57 3.71
CA ALA A 42 6.40 8.94 4.07
C ALA A 42 7.25 9.43 5.26
N GLU A 43 7.47 8.58 6.26
CA GLU A 43 8.36 8.88 7.39
C GLU A 43 9.82 9.06 6.95
N GLN A 44 10.31 8.19 6.06
CA GLN A 44 11.64 8.31 5.47
C GLN A 44 11.80 9.59 4.65
N ASP A 45 10.81 9.90 3.81
CA ASP A 45 10.81 11.11 2.99
C ASP A 45 10.82 12.36 3.89
N LEU A 46 10.02 12.39 4.94
CA LEU A 46 10.00 13.48 5.92
C LEU A 46 11.33 13.61 6.67
N ALA A 47 11.91 12.50 7.11
CA ALA A 47 13.22 12.49 7.78
C ALA A 47 14.32 13.00 6.84
N LYS A 48 14.29 12.59 5.57
CA LYS A 48 15.21 13.06 4.54
C LYS A 48 15.05 14.56 4.30
N SER A 49 13.82 15.05 4.10
CA SER A 49 13.56 16.48 3.91
C SER A 49 14.01 17.32 5.11
N ARG A 50 13.82 16.82 6.34
CA ARG A 50 14.33 17.49 7.55
C ARG A 50 15.85 17.55 7.56
N LEU A 51 16.53 16.44 7.26
CA LEU A 51 18.00 16.43 7.15
C LEU A 51 18.49 17.38 6.07
N ASP A 52 17.86 17.38 4.90
CA ASP A 52 18.20 18.27 3.79
C ASP A 52 18.01 19.75 4.19
N GLN A 53 16.94 20.10 4.92
CA GLN A 53 16.73 21.47 5.43
C GLN A 53 17.77 21.91 6.47
N HIS A 54 18.29 20.98 7.26
CA HIS A 54 19.32 21.25 8.25
C HIS A 54 20.73 21.17 7.67
N ARG A 55 20.87 20.72 6.42
CA ARG A 55 22.13 20.65 5.72
C ARG A 55 22.55 22.07 5.35
N ARG A 56 23.61 22.56 5.99
CA ARG A 56 24.31 23.74 5.53
C ARG A 56 25.18 23.28 4.39
N ASP A 57 24.77 23.54 3.16
CA ASP A 57 25.65 23.36 2.02
C ASP A 57 26.90 24.20 2.28
N GLU A 58 28.03 23.54 2.54
CA GLU A 58 29.32 24.20 2.35
C GLU A 58 29.34 24.57 0.87
N PRO A 59 29.57 25.84 0.51
CA PRO A 59 29.65 26.23 -0.88
C PRO A 59 30.72 25.35 -1.50
N GLU A 60 30.29 24.52 -2.46
CA GLU A 60 31.17 23.69 -3.27
C GLU A 60 32.24 24.63 -3.81
N LYS A 61 33.44 24.53 -3.25
CA LYS A 61 34.56 25.37 -3.66
C LYS A 61 34.90 25.00 -5.11
N PRO A 62 35.18 26.01 -5.95
CA PRO A 62 35.42 25.83 -7.38
C PRO A 62 36.59 24.89 -7.68
#